data_AF-A0AAU8C7N9-F1
#
_entry.id   AF-A0AAU8C7N9-F1
#
_cell.length_a   1.000
_cell.length_b   1.000
_cell.length_c   1.000
_cell.angle_alpha   90.00
_cell.angle_beta   90.00
_cell.angle_gamma   90.00
#
_symmetry.space_group_name_H-M   'P 1'
#
loop_
_entity.id
_entity.type
_entity.pdbx_description
1 polymer ?
#
loop_
_entity_poly.entity_id
_entity_poly.type
_entity_poly.pdbx_seq_one_letter_code
_entity_poly.pdbx_strand_id
1 'polypeptide(L)' 'MDTYSFLRELADSWALLILTLIFLGVIAWAYRPGSRALHDDAADVPFRNDDPDQARQDGARQ' A
#
# COMPACT_ATOMS: atom_id res chain seq x y z
N MET A 1 18.67 26.68 34.60
CA MET A 1 17.55 25.79 34.26
C MET A 1 17.88 24.43 34.81
N ASP A 2 17.23 24.04 35.91
CA ASP A 2 17.50 22.79 36.61
C ASP A 2 17.07 21.57 35.77
N THR A 3 17.79 20.46 35.88
CA THR A 3 17.56 19.20 35.13
C THR A 3 16.11 18.71 35.19
N TYR A 4 15.41 18.99 36.29
CA TYR A 4 14.00 18.68 36.47
C TYR A 4 13.08 19.38 35.46
N SER A 5 13.36 20.65 35.13
CA SER A 5 12.56 21.40 34.15
C SER A 5 12.68 20.79 32.75
N PHE A 6 13.88 20.33 32.40
CA PHE A 6 14.13 19.66 31.12
C PHE A 6 13.40 18.31 31.03
N LEU A 7 13.47 17.48 32.09
CA LEU A 7 12.72 16.22 32.14
C LEU A 7 11.20 16.44 32.08
N ARG A 8 10.69 17.51 32.72
CA ARG A 8 9.27 17.85 32.73
C ARG A 8 8.74 18.28 31.38
N GLU A 9 9.46 19.17 30.69
CA GLU A 9 9.09 19.59 29.33
C GLU A 9 9.15 18.42 28.34
N LEU A 10 10.15 17.54 28.49
CA LEU A 10 10.21 16.32 27.71
C LEU A 10 8.99 15.45 27.98
N ALA A 11 8.65 15.16 29.25
CA ALA A 11 7.50 14.37 29.67
C ALA A 11 6.15 14.94 29.17
N ASP A 12 5.93 16.25 29.27
CA ASP A 12 4.68 16.90 28.86
C ASP A 12 4.44 16.79 27.34
N SER A 13 5.50 16.73 26.52
CA SER A 13 5.37 16.69 25.05
C SER A 13 5.13 15.29 24.45
N TRP A 14 5.31 14.21 25.22
CA TRP A 14 5.20 12.83 24.74
C TRP A 14 3.81 12.47 24.21
N ALA A 15 2.76 12.93 24.89
CA ALA A 15 1.38 12.64 24.45
C ALA A 15 1.09 13.24 23.07
N LEU A 16 1.53 14.48 22.83
CA LEU A 16 1.40 15.14 21.53
C LEU A 16 2.26 14.43 20.47
N LEU A 17 3.49 14.03 20.81
CA LEU A 17 4.39 13.29 19.92
C LEU A 17 3.76 11.95 19.47
N ILE A 18 3.18 11.20 20.39
CA ILE A 18 2.50 9.93 20.09
C ILE A 18 1.32 10.18 19.13
N LEU A 19 0.49 11.19 19.40
CA LEU A 19 -0.64 11.54 18.53
C LEU A 19 -0.15 11.89 17.11
N THR A 20 0.91 12.68 17.00
CA THR A 20 1.50 13.03 15.70
C THR A 20 2.05 11.81 14.97
N LEU A 21 2.73 10.90 15.66
CA LEU A 21 3.25 9.66 15.06
C LEU A 21 2.12 8.75 14.57
N ILE A 22 1.04 8.59 15.36
CA ILE A 22 -0.14 7.83 14.95
C ILE A 22 -0.75 8.46 13.69
N PHE A 23 -0.92 9.78 13.68
CA PHE A 23 -1.48 10.51 12.54
C PHE A 23 -0.66 10.28 11.26
N LEU A 24 0.65 10.43 11.33
CA LEU A 24 1.54 10.13 10.20
C LEU A 24 1.50 8.66 9.79
N GLY A 25 1.38 7.75 10.76
CA GLY A 25 1.21 6.31 10.52
C GLY A 25 -0.07 6.01 9.73
N VAL A 26 -1.19 6.65 10.07
CA VAL A 26 -2.46 6.51 9.34
C VAL A 26 -2.34 7.09 7.92
N ILE A 27 -1.70 8.24 7.76
CA ILE A 27 -1.43 8.84 6.44
C ILE A 27 -0.59 7.88 5.58
N ALA A 28 0.51 7.37 6.13
CA ALA A 28 1.38 6.44 5.42
C ALA A 28 0.65 5.14 5.07
N TRP A 29 -0.23 4.65 5.95
CA TRP A 29 -1.08 3.49 5.67
C TRP A 29 -2.11 3.77 4.56
N ALA A 30 -2.73 4.95 4.53
CA ALA A 30 -3.66 5.34 3.48
C ALA A 30 -2.97 5.42 2.10
N TYR A 31 -1.71 5.85 2.07
CA TYR A 31 -0.89 5.84 0.85
C TYR A 31 -0.27 4.49 0.51
N ARG A 32 -0.36 3.48 1.40
CA ARG A 32 0.17 2.14 1.10
C ARG A 32 -0.64 1.55 -0.06
N PRO A 33 -0.03 1.35 -1.24
CA PRO A 33 -0.73 0.89 -2.42
C PRO A 33 -0.91 -0.63 -2.31
N GLY A 34 -1.83 -1.08 -1.45
CA GLY A 34 -2.07 -2.50 -1.17
C GLY A 34 -2.86 -3.26 -2.23
N SER A 35 -3.43 -2.59 -3.24
CA SER A 35 -4.40 -3.21 -4.18
C SER A 35 -4.04 -3.08 -5.65
N ARG A 36 -2.90 -2.46 -6.01
CA ARG A 36 -2.51 -2.33 -7.43
C ARG A 36 -2.06 -3.65 -8.04
N ALA A 37 -1.48 -4.56 -7.26
CA ALA A 37 -0.99 -5.84 -7.79
C ALA A 37 -2.11 -6.83 -8.16
N LEU A 38 -3.27 -6.80 -7.49
CA LEU A 38 -4.37 -7.75 -7.76
C LEU A 38 -5.26 -7.31 -8.95
N HIS A 39 -5.27 -6.02 -9.27
CA HIS A 39 -6.06 -5.50 -10.40
C HIS A 39 -5.33 -5.63 -11.75
N ASP A 40 -3.99 -5.64 -11.76
CA ASP A 40 -3.22 -5.91 -12.98
C ASP A 40 -3.42 -7.37 -13.44
N ASP A 41 -3.50 -8.33 -12.51
CA ASP A 41 -3.67 -9.75 -12.83
C ASP A 41 -5.08 -10.07 -13.40
N ALA A 42 -6.10 -9.32 -12.98
CA ALA A 42 -7.47 -9.46 -13.49
C ALA A 42 -7.68 -8.76 -14.85
N ALA A 43 -6.93 -7.70 -15.13
CA ALA A 43 -6.99 -6.98 -16.40
C ALA A 43 -6.34 -7.75 -17.56
N ASP A 44 -5.44 -8.70 -17.26
CA ASP A 44 -4.74 -9.51 -18.27
C ASP A 44 -5.53 -10.77 -18.69
N VAL A 45 -6.61 -11.11 -17.96
CA VAL A 45 -7.48 -12.28 -18.25
C VAL A 45 -8.17 -12.19 -19.61
N PRO A 46 -8.73 -11.05 -20.07
CA PRO A 46 -9.35 -10.94 -21.39
C PRO A 46 -8.34 -11.04 -22.54
N PHE A 47 -7.13 -10.48 -22.37
CA PHE A 47 -6.10 -10.44 -23.42
C PHE A 47 -5.33 -11.75 -23.56
N ARG A 48 -5.34 -12.60 -22.53
CA ARG A 48 -4.72 -13.94 -22.56
C ARG A 48 -5.29 -14.88 -23.63
N ASN A 49 -6.50 -14.62 -24.12
CA ASN A 49 -7.19 -15.45 -25.12
C ASN A 49 -7.24 -14.82 -26.52
N ASP A 50 -6.66 -13.63 -26.70
CA ASP A 50 -6.56 -12.95 -28.00
C ASP A 50 -5.30 -13.34 -28.78
N ASP A 51 -4.62 -14.41 -28.36
CA ASP A 51 -3.46 -14.94 -29.07
C ASP A 51 -3.92 -15.62 -30.37
N PRO A 52 -3.71 -15.01 -31.56
CA PRO A 52 -4.26 -15.49 -32.82
C PRO A 52 -3.73 -16.89 -33.18
N ASP A 53 -2.63 -17.30 -32.57
CA ASP A 53 -2.01 -18.61 -32.76
C ASP A 53 -2.73 -19.74 -32.00
N GLN A 54 -3.44 -19.43 -30.90
CA GLN A 54 -4.26 -20.41 -30.16
C GLN A 54 -5.57 -20.70 -30.92
N ALA A 55 -6.24 -19.65 -31.40
CA ALA A 55 -7.46 -19.79 -32.22
C ALA A 55 -7.22 -20.59 -33.52
N ARG A 56 -6.02 -20.50 -34.11
CA ARG A 56 -5.63 -21.28 -35.29
C ARG A 56 -5.39 -22.76 -34.98
N GLN A 57 -4.87 -23.08 -33.80
CA GLN A 57 -4.58 -24.47 -33.41
C GLN A 57 -5.86 -25.25 -33.07
N ASP A 58 -6.86 -24.59 -32.47
CA ASP A 58 -8.13 -25.24 -32.10
C ASP A 58 -8.97 -25.59 -33.34
N GLY A 59 -8.95 -24.75 -34.38
CA GLY A 59 -9.59 -25.04 -35.66
C GLY A 59 -8.87 -26.11 -36.49
N ALA A 60 -7.60 -26.39 -36.21
CA ALA A 60 -6.82 -27.44 -36.88
C ALA A 60 -6.97 -28.82 -36.21
N ARG A 61 -7.57 -28.90 -35.02
CA ARG A 61 -7.84 -30.14 -34.27
C ARG A 61 -9.30 -30.62 -34.37
N GLN A 62 -10.19 -29.85 -34.99
CA GLN A 62 -11.59 -30.23 -35.26
C GLN A 62 -11.75 -30.87 -36.64
#